data_AF-A0A135YPY9-F1
#
_entry.id   AF-A0A135YPY9-F1
#
_cell.length_a   1.000
_cell.length_b   1.000
_cell.length_c   1.000
_cell.angle_alpha   90.00
_cell.angle_beta   90.00
_cell.angle_gamma   90.00
#
_symmetry.space_group_name_H-M   'P 1'
#
loop_
_entity.id
_entity.type
_entity.pdbx_description
1 polymer ?
#
loop_
_entity_poly.entity_id
_entity_poly.type
_entity_poly.pdbx_seq_one_letter_code
_entity_poly.pdbx_strand_id
1 'polypeptide(L)'
;MSNIKVWDKKEKLKGLDPQVWLEAYPRAKSDTLVLVDDTVVYFLEDIKSQGFVGDTDTAVVEAFLNKQEEDRQKAEKEAKAQAEHEKSEMEKRVEEEVNKVRLEYAVAVAELTEKIEKDKLELSTAIVEAIEMKAGGTV
;
A
#
# COMPACT_ATOMS: atom_id res chain seq x y z
N MET A 1 -15.12 -7.54 -24.26
CA MET A 1 -15.32 -8.97 -24.56
C MET A 1 -13.99 -9.52 -25.00
N SER A 2 -13.45 -10.50 -24.27
CA SER A 2 -12.22 -11.16 -24.67
C SER A 2 -12.46 -12.01 -25.91
N ASN A 3 -11.50 -12.04 -26.83
CA ASN A 3 -11.53 -12.90 -28.00
C ASN A 3 -11.09 -14.30 -27.60
N ILE A 4 -12.05 -15.21 -27.40
CA ILE A 4 -11.78 -16.58 -26.99
C ILE A 4 -11.84 -17.50 -28.21
N LYS A 5 -10.71 -18.15 -28.51
CA LYS A 5 -10.60 -19.18 -29.55
C LYS A 5 -10.38 -20.53 -28.88
N VAL A 6 -11.38 -21.39 -28.93
CA VAL A 6 -11.29 -22.78 -28.46
C VAL A 6 -10.79 -23.63 -29.61
N TRP A 7 -9.68 -24.33 -29.41
CA TRP A 7 -9.10 -25.19 -30.43
C TRP A 7 -9.48 -26.65 -30.22
N ASP A 8 -10.18 -27.23 -31.19
CA ASP A 8 -10.81 -28.56 -31.13
C ASP A 8 -10.02 -29.67 -31.86
N LYS A 9 -8.77 -29.42 -32.23
CA LYS A 9 -7.91 -30.33 -32.99
C LYS A 9 -8.14 -30.40 -34.50
N LYS A 10 -9.19 -29.78 -35.04
CA LYS A 10 -9.50 -29.84 -36.48
C LYS A 10 -8.99 -28.64 -37.26
N GLU A 11 -8.77 -27.50 -36.59
CA GLU A 11 -8.39 -26.25 -37.25
C GLU A 11 -6.90 -25.92 -37.11
N LYS A 12 -6.36 -25.09 -38.01
CA LYS A 12 -5.00 -24.55 -37.86
C LYS A 12 -5.03 -23.41 -36.84
N LEU A 13 -4.34 -23.56 -35.71
CA LEU A 13 -4.20 -22.49 -34.73
C LEU A 13 -3.38 -21.33 -35.35
N LYS A 14 -4.02 -20.18 -35.60
CA LYS A 14 -3.40 -19.00 -36.24
C LYS A 14 -2.66 -19.29 -37.56
N GLY A 15 -3.11 -20.29 -38.33
CA GLY A 15 -2.48 -20.67 -39.60
C GLY A 15 -1.14 -21.39 -39.47
N LEU A 16 -0.68 -21.69 -38.25
CA LEU A 16 0.53 -22.48 -38.00
C LEU A 16 0.25 -23.98 -38.23
N ASP A 17 1.31 -24.74 -38.53
CA ASP A 17 1.22 -26.21 -38.68
C ASP A 17 1.05 -26.90 -37.31
N PRO A 18 0.06 -27.79 -37.13
CA PRO A 18 -0.17 -28.58 -35.91
C PRO A 18 1.09 -29.07 -35.19
N GLN A 19 2.12 -29.48 -35.92
CA GLN A 19 3.37 -29.94 -35.31
C GLN A 19 4.07 -28.87 -34.47
N VAL A 20 4.12 -27.63 -34.95
CA VAL A 20 4.85 -26.51 -34.31
C VAL A 20 4.28 -26.17 -32.94
N TRP A 21 2.96 -26.21 -32.80
CA TRP A 21 2.30 -25.83 -31.56
C TRP A 21 2.03 -27.03 -30.64
N LEU A 22 2.01 -28.26 -31.16
CA LEU A 22 2.12 -29.47 -30.34
C LEU A 22 3.51 -29.63 -29.69
N GLU A 23 4.56 -29.06 -30.28
CA GLU A 23 5.86 -28.95 -29.61
C GLU A 23 5.83 -27.95 -28.46
N ALA A 24 5.24 -26.77 -28.68
CA ALA A 24 5.12 -25.72 -27.65
C ALA A 24 4.15 -26.11 -26.52
N TYR A 25 3.07 -26.83 -26.85
CA TYR A 25 2.02 -27.25 -25.93
C TYR A 25 1.71 -28.76 -26.07
N PRO A 26 2.57 -29.66 -25.57
CA PRO A 26 2.41 -31.11 -25.75
C PRO A 26 1.10 -31.68 -25.20
N ARG A 27 0.56 -31.06 -24.14
CA ARG A 27 -0.75 -31.42 -23.56
C ARG A 27 -1.91 -31.25 -24.54
N ALA A 28 -1.78 -30.39 -25.55
CA ALA A 28 -2.81 -30.20 -26.57
C ALA A 28 -3.04 -31.44 -27.46
N LYS A 29 -2.20 -32.49 -27.34
CA LYS A 29 -2.49 -33.82 -27.93
C LYS A 29 -3.73 -34.46 -27.30
N SER A 30 -3.88 -34.35 -25.98
CA SER A 30 -5.00 -34.92 -25.22
C SER A 30 -6.04 -33.87 -24.84
N ASP A 31 -5.59 -32.69 -24.45
CA ASP A 31 -6.40 -31.65 -23.79
C ASP A 31 -6.82 -30.57 -24.80
N THR A 32 -7.85 -29.80 -24.46
CA THR A 32 -8.43 -28.74 -25.28
C THR A 32 -7.74 -27.43 -24.98
N LEU A 33 -7.11 -26.84 -26.00
CA LEU A 33 -6.36 -25.60 -25.86
C LEU A 33 -7.28 -24.40 -26.11
N VAL A 34 -7.21 -23.41 -25.24
CA VAL A 34 -7.99 -22.18 -25.32
C VAL A 34 -7.03 -21.01 -25.43
N LEU A 35 -7.20 -20.19 -26.47
CA LEU A 35 -6.44 -18.96 -26.66
C LEU A 35 -7.33 -17.76 -26.36
N VAL A 36 -6.91 -16.93 -25.42
CA VAL A 36 -7.60 -15.72 -24.97
C VAL A 36 -6.82 -14.51 -25.44
N ASP A 37 -7.52 -13.61 -26.14
CA ASP A 37 -7.01 -12.33 -26.66
C ASP A 37 -5.74 -12.48 -27.53
N ASP A 38 -5.59 -13.65 -28.15
CA ASP A 38 -4.42 -14.02 -28.96
C ASP A 38 -3.08 -13.98 -28.21
N THR A 39 -3.07 -13.84 -26.88
CA THR A 39 -1.87 -13.68 -26.05
C THR A 39 -1.71 -14.73 -24.98
N VAL A 40 -2.81 -15.23 -24.40
CA VAL A 40 -2.76 -16.14 -23.25
C VAL A 40 -3.36 -17.48 -23.60
N VAL A 41 -2.66 -18.55 -23.25
CA VAL A 41 -3.07 -19.92 -23.51
C VAL A 41 -3.49 -20.59 -22.21
N TYR A 42 -4.66 -21.21 -22.22
CA TYR A 42 -5.21 -22.02 -21.13
C TYR A 42 -5.60 -23.41 -21.64
N PHE A 43 -5.72 -24.36 -20.72
CA PHE A 43 -6.34 -25.66 -20.99
C PHE A 43 -7.74 -25.69 -20.38
N LEU A 44 -8.71 -26.08 -21.18
CA LEU A 44 -10.10 -26.10 -20.76
C LEU A 44 -10.35 -27.10 -19.62
N GLU A 45 -9.64 -28.22 -19.64
CA GLU A 45 -9.71 -29.26 -18.62
C GLU A 45 -9.22 -28.73 -17.27
N ASP A 46 -8.17 -27.90 -17.26
CA ASP A 46 -7.67 -27.26 -16.05
C ASP A 46 -8.70 -26.27 -15.50
N ILE A 47 -9.37 -25.50 -16.38
CA ILE A 47 -10.44 -24.59 -15.98
C ILE A 47 -11.64 -25.37 -15.41
N LYS A 48 -12.07 -26.44 -16.08
CA LYS A 48 -13.15 -27.31 -15.59
C LYS A 48 -12.79 -27.97 -14.26
N SER A 49 -11.53 -28.36 -14.06
CA SER A 49 -11.05 -28.95 -12.80
C SER A 49 -11.10 -27.98 -11.61
N GLN A 50 -11.04 -26.67 -11.88
CA GLN A 50 -11.22 -25.62 -10.88
C GLN A 50 -12.70 -25.39 -10.50
N GLY A 51 -13.62 -26.15 -11.10
CA GLY A 51 -15.05 -26.12 -10.79
C GLY A 51 -15.87 -25.16 -11.65
N PHE A 52 -15.29 -24.60 -12.72
CA PHE A 52 -16.03 -23.76 -13.65
C PHE A 52 -16.88 -24.63 -14.59
N VAL A 53 -18.16 -24.27 -14.68
CA VAL A 53 -19.16 -24.96 -15.50
C VAL A 53 -19.92 -23.94 -16.34
N GLY A 54 -20.42 -24.36 -17.49
CA GLY A 54 -21.14 -23.51 -18.42
C GLY A 54 -21.74 -24.34 -19.55
N ASP A 55 -22.75 -23.77 -20.21
CA ASP A 55 -23.48 -24.44 -21.30
C ASP A 55 -22.63 -24.62 -22.57
N THR A 56 -21.57 -23.83 -22.70
CA THR A 56 -20.58 -23.92 -23.79
C THR A 56 -19.16 -23.80 -23.22
N ASP A 57 -18.18 -24.33 -23.94
CA ASP A 57 -16.77 -24.22 -23.55
C ASP A 57 -16.30 -22.75 -23.48
N THR A 58 -16.82 -21.88 -24.35
CA THR A 58 -16.58 -20.44 -24.27
C THR A 58 -17.14 -19.85 -22.98
N ALA A 59 -18.36 -20.21 -22.59
CA ALA A 59 -18.98 -19.74 -21.34
C ALA A 59 -18.19 -20.19 -20.09
N VAL A 60 -17.63 -21.40 -20.10
CA VAL A 60 -16.74 -21.89 -19.04
C VAL A 60 -15.50 -21.00 -18.91
N VAL A 61 -14.88 -20.65 -20.03
CA VAL A 61 -13.69 -19.80 -20.07
C VAL A 61 -14.03 -18.36 -19.66
N GLU A 62 -15.16 -17.81 -20.11
CA GLU A 62 -15.62 -16.48 -19.71
C GLU A 62 -15.86 -16.40 -18.20
N ALA A 63 -16.49 -17.41 -17.60
CA ALA A 63 -16.70 -17.48 -16.16
C ALA A 63 -15.37 -17.49 -15.39
N PHE A 64 -14.37 -18.21 -15.90
CA PHE A 64 -13.02 -18.23 -15.35
C PHE A 64 -12.33 -16.87 -15.42
N LEU A 65 -12.35 -16.22 -16.59
CA LEU A 65 -11.73 -14.91 -16.78
C LEU A 65 -12.40 -13.83 -15.94
N ASN A 66 -13.74 -13.85 -15.85
CA ASN A 66 -14.49 -12.91 -15.01
C ASN A 66 -14.12 -13.07 -13.54
N LYS A 67 -14.03 -14.31 -13.04
CA LYS A 67 -13.61 -14.55 -11.65
C LYS A 67 -12.18 -14.09 -11.39
N GLN A 68 -11.26 -14.34 -12.32
CA GLN A 68 -9.89 -13.84 -12.21
C GLN A 68 -9.83 -12.31 -12.14
N GLU A 69 -10.64 -11.64 -12.96
CA GLU A 69 -10.74 -10.18 -12.98
C GLU A 69 -11.33 -9.64 -11.68
N GLU A 70 -12.40 -10.26 -11.18
CA GLU A 70 -13.01 -9.92 -9.89
C GLU A 70 -12.02 -10.07 -8.74
N ASP A 71 -11.30 -11.20 -8.68
CA ASP A 71 -10.29 -11.46 -7.65
C ASP A 71 -9.15 -10.43 -7.73
N ARG A 72 -8.71 -10.07 -8.94
CA ARG A 72 -7.69 -9.02 -9.14
C ARG A 72 -8.18 -7.66 -8.67
N GLN A 73 -9.40 -7.27 -9.04
CA GLN A 73 -9.98 -5.99 -8.62
C GLN A 73 -10.21 -5.93 -7.12
N LYS A 74 -10.62 -7.05 -6.51
CA LYS A 74 -10.77 -7.16 -5.06
C LYS A 74 -9.43 -6.99 -4.35
N ALA A 75 -8.39 -7.70 -4.81
CA ALA A 75 -7.04 -7.57 -4.27
C ALA A 75 -6.49 -6.14 -4.43
N GLU A 76 -6.73 -5.49 -5.58
CA GLU A 76 -6.32 -4.09 -5.78
C GLU A 76 -7.06 -3.12 -4.86
N LYS A 77 -8.37 -3.32 -4.65
CA LYS A 77 -9.15 -2.52 -3.69
C LYS A 77 -8.68 -2.72 -2.26
N GLU A 78 -8.42 -3.96 -1.85
CA GLU A 78 -7.91 -4.28 -0.51
C GLU A 78 -6.51 -3.69 -0.30
N ALA A 79 -5.61 -3.79 -1.29
CA ALA A 79 -4.29 -3.18 -1.24
C ALA A 79 -4.36 -1.65 -1.15
N LYS A 80 -5.27 -1.00 -1.91
CA LYS A 80 -5.49 0.45 -1.82
C LYS A 80 -6.04 0.86 -0.46
N ALA A 81 -7.03 0.14 0.06
CA ALA A 81 -7.60 0.43 1.38
C ALA A 81 -6.57 0.26 2.50
N GLN A 82 -5.72 -0.77 2.41
CA GLN A 82 -4.63 -0.98 3.35
C GLN A 82 -3.57 0.12 3.26
N ALA A 83 -3.17 0.51 2.05
CA ALA A 83 -2.22 1.61 1.85
C ALA A 83 -2.77 2.96 2.37
N GLU A 84 -4.06 3.24 2.17
CA GLU A 84 -4.72 4.42 2.74
C GLU A 84 -4.77 4.40 4.27
N HIS A 85 -5.08 3.23 4.85
CA HIS A 85 -5.06 3.04 6.30
C HIS A 85 -3.66 3.25 6.88
N GLU A 86 -2.63 2.65 6.28
CA GLU A 86 -1.22 2.81 6.69
C GLU A 86 -0.76 4.26 6.57
N LYS A 87 -1.16 4.96 5.50
CA LYS A 87 -0.86 6.38 5.34
C LYS A 87 -1.52 7.24 6.43
N SER A 88 -2.80 7.01 6.72
CA SER A 88 -3.54 7.72 7.77
C SER A 88 -2.92 7.51 9.15
N GLU A 89 -2.54 6.28 9.49
CA GLU A 89 -1.87 5.97 10.75
C GLU A 89 -0.48 6.62 10.85
N MET A 90 0.25 6.71 9.73
CA MET A 90 1.52 7.43 9.69
C MET A 90 1.33 8.94 9.91
N GLU A 91 0.34 9.55 9.26
CA GLU A 91 0.01 10.97 9.43
C GLU A 91 -0.34 11.30 10.90
N LYS A 92 -1.14 10.45 11.56
CA LYS A 92 -1.44 10.61 13.00
C LYS A 92 -0.20 10.56 13.87
N ARG A 93 0.69 9.59 13.65
CA ARG A 93 1.94 9.47 14.43
C ARG A 93 2.85 10.67 14.24
N VAL A 94 2.93 11.20 13.01
CA VAL A 94 3.70 12.42 12.74
C VAL A 94 3.07 13.62 13.47
N GLU A 95 1.75 13.76 13.46
CA GLU A 95 1.05 14.82 14.17
C GLU A 95 1.27 14.74 15.69
N GLU A 96 1.20 13.54 16.28
CA GLU A 96 1.49 13.30 17.69
C GLU A 96 2.92 13.70 18.07
N GLU A 97 3.92 13.32 17.27
CA GLU A 97 5.32 13.68 17.52
C GLU A 97 5.57 15.19 17.36
N VAL A 98 4.95 15.84 16.38
CA VAL A 98 5.04 17.30 16.23
C VAL A 98 4.43 18.02 17.43
N ASN A 99 3.27 17.55 17.92
CA ASN A 99 2.63 18.12 19.09
C ASN A 99 3.46 17.92 20.36
N LYS A 100 4.09 16.75 20.52
CA LYS A 100 5.02 16.48 21.61
C LYS A 100 6.21 17.43 21.60
N VAL A 101 6.88 17.60 20.45
CA VAL A 101 8.03 18.53 20.33
C VAL A 101 7.62 19.96 20.64
N ARG A 102 6.43 20.40 20.19
CA ARG A 102 5.90 21.74 20.51
C ARG A 102 5.68 21.94 22.01
N LEU A 103 5.14 20.93 22.68
CA LEU A 103 4.93 20.95 24.13
C LEU A 103 6.26 20.99 24.89
N GLU A 104 7.21 20.12 24.53
CA GLU A 104 8.54 20.09 25.13
C GLU A 104 9.26 21.43 24.97
N TYR A 105 9.16 22.05 23.78
CA TYR A 105 9.72 23.37 23.53
C TYR A 105 9.04 24.46 24.37
N ALA A 106 7.71 24.46 24.47
CA ALA A 106 6.97 25.42 25.28
C ALA A 106 7.34 25.31 26.77
N VAL A 107 7.50 24.08 27.27
CA VAL A 107 7.97 23.82 28.64
C VAL A 107 9.39 24.36 28.84
N ALA A 108 10.32 24.04 27.93
CA ALA A 108 11.69 24.52 28.03
C ALA A 108 11.78 26.07 28.02
N VAL A 109 10.97 26.74 27.21
CA VAL A 109 10.88 28.21 27.19
C VAL A 109 10.33 28.74 28.51
N ALA A 110 9.30 28.12 29.08
CA ALA A 110 8.74 28.52 30.37
C ALA A 110 9.77 28.36 31.49
N GLU A 111 10.48 27.23 31.55
CA GLU A 111 11.54 26.97 32.53
C GLU A 111 12.70 27.98 32.40
N LEU A 112 13.10 28.33 31.17
CA LEU A 112 14.12 29.37 30.95
C LEU A 112 13.64 30.75 31.39
N THR A 113 12.37 31.07 31.12
CA THR A 113 11.78 32.34 31.53
C THR A 113 11.75 32.47 33.06
N GLU A 114 11.31 31.41 33.75
CA GLU A 114 11.31 31.36 35.22
C GLU A 114 12.72 31.57 35.81
N LYS A 115 13.74 30.91 35.23
CA LYS A 115 15.13 31.09 35.65
C LYS A 115 15.60 32.54 35.47
N ILE A 116 15.30 33.16 34.32
CA ILE A 116 15.67 34.56 34.05
C ILE A 116 15.00 35.51 35.05
N GLU A 117 13.72 35.29 35.36
CA GLU A 117 12.98 36.10 36.32
C GLU A 117 13.55 35.97 37.73
N LYS A 118 13.91 34.75 38.13
CA LYS A 118 14.57 34.47 39.41
C LYS A 118 15.93 35.15 39.50
N ASP A 119 16.79 34.98 38.49
CA ASP A 119 18.13 35.60 38.46
C ASP A 119 18.04 37.13 38.52
N LYS A 120 17.05 37.72 37.82
CA LYS A 120 16.80 39.18 37.87
C LYS A 120 16.40 39.65 39.26
N LEU A 121 15.55 38.90 39.96
CA LEU A 121 15.14 39.22 41.31
C LEU A 121 16.32 39.13 42.29
N GLU A 122 17.09 38.04 42.23
CA GLU A 122 18.27 37.84 43.07
C GLU A 122 19.33 38.93 42.84
N LEU A 123 19.61 39.30 41.59
CA LEU A 123 20.51 40.40 41.26
C LEU A 123 20.01 41.74 41.80
N SER A 124 18.71 42.02 41.67
CA SER A 124 18.11 43.26 42.18
C SER A 124 18.24 43.35 43.70
N THR A 125 17.97 42.25 44.41
CA THR A 125 18.13 42.15 45.87
C THR A 125 19.59 42.37 46.29
N ALA A 126 20.55 41.70 45.63
CA ALA A 126 21.97 41.85 45.93
C ALA A 126 22.49 43.29 45.71
N ILE A 127 21.96 43.99 44.68
CA ILE A 127 22.28 45.40 44.45
C ILE A 127 21.77 46.28 45.59
N VAL A 128 20.53 46.06 46.06
CA VAL A 128 19.95 46.83 47.17
C VAL A 128 20.77 46.61 48.45
N GLU A 129 21.05 45.36 48.80
CA GLU A 129 21.88 45.04 49.98
C GLU A 129 23.27 45.69 49.90
N ALA A 130 23.91 45.66 48.72
CA ALA A 130 25.21 46.31 48.53
C ALA A 130 25.15 47.84 48.66
N ILE A 131 24.06 48.48 48.22
CA ILE A 131 23.83 49.92 48.40
C ILE A 131 23.61 50.23 49.88
N GLU A 132 22.78 49.46 50.58
CA GLU A 132 22.51 49.63 52.02
C GLU A 132 23.79 49.47 52.86
N MET A 133 24.63 48.48 52.55
CA MET A 133 25.94 48.32 53.20
C MET A 133 26.87 49.51 52.97
N LYS A 134 26.81 50.17 51.81
CA LYS A 134 27.60 51.39 51.54
C LYS A 134 27.00 52.62 52.22
N ALA A 135 25.68 52.70 52.35
CA ALA A 135 24.99 53.83 52.96
C ALA A 135 25.05 53.79 54.50
N GLY A 136 25.00 52.59 55.11
CA GLY A 136 25.11 52.38 56.56
C GLY A 136 26.55 52.47 57.11
N GLY A 137 27.52 52.82 56.28
CA GLY A 137 28.95 52.91 56.63
C GLY A 137 29.45 54.30 57.01
N THR A 138 28.59 55.25 57.39
CA THR A 138 29.04 56.53 57.95
C THR A 138 28.27 56.90 59.22
N VAL A 139 29.03 56.90 60.32
CA VAL A 139 28.74 57.25 61.73
C VAL A 139 27.97 56.21 62.55
#